data_AF-A0AB34IE06-F1
#
_entry.id   AF-A0AB34IE06-F1
#
_cell.length_a   1.000
_cell.length_b   1.000
_cell.length_c   1.000
_cell.angle_alpha   90.00
_cell.angle_beta   90.00
_cell.angle_gamma   90.00
#
_symmetry.space_group_name_H-M   'P 1'
#
loop_
_entity.id
_entity.type
_entity.pdbx_description
1 polymer ?
#
loop_
_entity_poly.entity_id
_entity_poly.type
_entity_poly.pdbx_seq_one_letter_code
_entity_poly.pdbx_strand_id
1 'polypeptide(L)'
;MLLALPCAALTLFPWNFASKRQQLELFARRSAHSVHEIALPPSAELAARLWTWIDAVRAAGEPAVLSLPALDERELASLAQLLDAAPDSLGLALQRLPDDAGARGLLAHASPARPSTGAPRVSAEDAEAHTRAWVRRALSPSGLALCPYTASDRLAGVKLEGLGVKSAPILHAVSLATESSRLLADLWECISQMTAGGEEAYSSIVLSAPAFDDRWQEWHQDVFPLLEETVLACGLGRVLGVVCFHPYYETPPPSFLARHRFGHMHGLRTLRRWLDEQDKELSARLSDEELLWASSYMRRSPHAVVNVLWSRQLEVAEQKRSSSRLYASNIARIAAAGRSRLEQASAEERTFSGASANSDSSVRTEPGVGSVGTPDLSTETG
;
A
#
# COMPACT_ATOMS: atom_id res chain seq x y z
N MET A 1 -39.10 -22.71 -49.54
CA MET A 1 -38.51 -21.37 -49.63
C MET A 1 -37.77 -21.08 -48.34
N LEU A 2 -36.48 -21.40 -48.31
CA LEU A 2 -35.55 -21.09 -47.22
C LEU A 2 -34.40 -20.33 -47.89
N LEU A 3 -34.27 -19.05 -47.59
CA LEU A 3 -33.24 -18.18 -48.14
C LEU A 3 -31.93 -18.45 -47.39
N ALA A 4 -30.97 -19.03 -48.10
CA ALA A 4 -29.58 -19.09 -47.67
C ALA A 4 -28.91 -17.74 -47.97
N LEU A 5 -28.35 -17.10 -46.93
CA LEU A 5 -27.47 -15.95 -47.07
C LEU A 5 -26.03 -16.45 -47.31
N PRO A 6 -25.26 -15.85 -48.23
CA PRO A 6 -23.90 -16.28 -48.50
C PRO A 6 -22.93 -15.70 -47.45
N CYS A 7 -22.16 -16.59 -46.82
CA CYS A 7 -20.93 -16.26 -46.14
C CYS A 7 -19.93 -15.69 -47.15
N ALA A 8 -19.85 -14.37 -47.25
CA ALA A 8 -18.78 -13.69 -47.95
C ALA A 8 -17.53 -13.67 -47.05
N ALA A 9 -16.47 -14.27 -47.57
CA ALA A 9 -15.13 -14.30 -46.99
C ALA A 9 -14.62 -12.87 -46.75
N LEU A 10 -14.37 -12.54 -45.48
CA LEU A 10 -13.58 -11.38 -45.09
C LEU A 10 -12.10 -11.68 -45.36
N THR A 11 -11.58 -11.03 -46.39
CA THR A 11 -10.18 -11.03 -46.78
C THR A 11 -9.32 -10.38 -45.69
N LEU A 12 -8.31 -11.13 -45.24
CA LEU A 12 -7.28 -10.71 -44.29
C LEU A 12 -6.38 -9.64 -44.93
N PHE A 13 -6.70 -8.36 -44.71
CA PHE A 13 -5.76 -7.26 -44.97
C PHE A 13 -4.72 -7.17 -43.84
N PRO A 14 -3.46 -6.80 -44.12
CA PRO A 14 -2.47 -6.54 -43.09
C PRO A 14 -2.88 -5.30 -42.27
N TRP A 15 -3.04 -5.48 -40.97
CA TRP A 15 -3.69 -4.53 -40.07
C TRP A 15 -2.75 -3.38 -39.69
N ASN A 16 -3.06 -2.18 -40.19
CA ASN A 16 -2.44 -0.95 -39.76
C ASN A 16 -3.03 -0.53 -38.39
N PHE A 17 -2.25 0.01 -37.45
CA PHE A 17 -2.71 0.41 -36.10
C PHE A 17 -3.97 1.31 -36.12
N ALA A 18 -4.15 2.10 -37.18
CA ALA A 18 -5.35 2.90 -37.43
C ALA A 18 -6.65 2.06 -37.49
N SER A 19 -6.60 0.80 -37.91
CA SER A 19 -7.79 -0.06 -38.03
C SER A 19 -8.28 -0.62 -36.69
N LYS A 20 -7.37 -0.89 -35.72
CA LYS A 20 -7.76 -1.42 -34.40
C LYS A 20 -8.51 -0.39 -33.56
N ARG A 21 -8.01 0.85 -33.52
CA ARG A 21 -8.69 1.95 -32.84
C ARG A 21 -10.05 2.24 -33.47
N GLN A 22 -10.14 2.25 -34.80
CA GLN A 22 -11.43 2.41 -35.49
C GLN A 22 -12.42 1.29 -35.16
N GLN A 23 -11.96 0.04 -35.00
CA GLN A 23 -12.83 -1.07 -34.61
C GLN A 23 -13.29 -0.98 -33.16
N LEU A 24 -12.41 -0.59 -32.23
CA LEU A 24 -12.79 -0.28 -30.84
C LEU A 24 -13.78 0.87 -30.79
N GLU A 25 -13.55 1.95 -31.55
CA GLU A 25 -14.47 3.07 -31.66
C GLU A 25 -15.79 2.65 -32.30
N LEU A 26 -15.80 1.73 -33.28
CA LEU A 26 -17.03 1.17 -33.85
C LEU A 26 -17.77 0.27 -32.86
N PHE A 27 -17.06 -0.57 -32.10
CA PHE A 27 -17.63 -1.38 -31.03
C PHE A 27 -18.25 -0.48 -29.96
N ALA A 28 -17.50 0.50 -29.48
CA ALA A 28 -17.95 1.44 -28.46
C ALA A 28 -19.08 2.34 -28.93
N ARG A 29 -19.05 2.83 -30.18
CA ARG A 29 -20.18 3.57 -30.77
C ARG A 29 -21.43 2.72 -30.92
N ARG A 30 -21.28 1.43 -31.22
CA ARG A 30 -22.41 0.47 -31.27
C ARG A 30 -22.98 0.19 -29.89
N SER A 31 -22.17 0.31 -28.85
CA SER A 31 -22.55 -0.01 -27.46
C SER A 31 -22.70 1.21 -26.54
N ALA A 32 -22.56 2.44 -27.07
CA ALA A 32 -22.61 3.71 -26.33
C ALA A 32 -21.62 3.80 -25.13
N HIS A 33 -20.46 3.14 -25.21
CA HIS A 33 -19.45 3.16 -24.14
C HIS A 33 -18.34 4.18 -24.42
N SER A 34 -17.77 4.78 -23.37
CA SER A 34 -16.52 5.53 -23.49
C SER A 34 -15.33 4.56 -23.71
N VAL A 35 -14.33 4.97 -24.49
CA VAL A 35 -13.11 4.17 -24.74
C VAL A 35 -11.91 4.91 -24.21
N HIS A 36 -11.16 4.22 -23.36
CA HIS A 36 -9.87 4.67 -22.83
C HIS A 36 -8.77 3.72 -23.31
N GLU A 37 -7.55 4.22 -23.48
CA GLU A 37 -6.40 3.41 -23.83
C GLU A 37 -5.26 3.71 -22.86
N ILE A 38 -4.66 2.67 -22.28
CA ILE A 38 -3.42 2.77 -21.49
C ILE A 38 -2.37 1.87 -22.14
N ALA A 39 -1.46 2.49 -22.90
CA ALA A 39 -0.37 1.81 -23.59
C ALA A 39 0.92 1.76 -22.74
N LEU A 40 0.80 1.34 -21.47
CA LEU A 40 1.92 1.22 -20.54
C LEU A 40 2.24 -0.25 -20.26
N PRO A 41 3.53 -0.65 -20.18
CA PRO A 41 3.90 -1.98 -19.74
C PRO A 41 3.54 -2.19 -18.26
N PRO A 42 3.55 -3.46 -17.76
CA PRO A 42 3.37 -3.76 -16.34
C PRO A 42 4.31 -2.91 -15.48
N SER A 43 3.72 -2.04 -14.66
CA SER A 43 4.43 -1.03 -13.88
C SER A 43 3.51 -0.41 -12.83
N ALA A 44 4.09 0.35 -11.90
CA ALA A 44 3.30 1.13 -10.95
C ALA A 44 2.48 2.23 -11.63
N GLU A 45 2.97 2.80 -12.74
CA GLU A 45 2.22 3.80 -13.51
C GLU A 45 0.98 3.19 -14.18
N LEU A 46 1.11 1.98 -14.76
CA LEU A 46 -0.04 1.24 -15.27
C LEU A 46 -1.10 1.02 -14.17
N ALA A 47 -0.68 0.57 -13.00
CA ALA A 47 -1.58 0.35 -11.86
C ALA A 47 -2.30 1.64 -11.44
N ALA A 48 -1.58 2.77 -11.35
CA ALA A 48 -2.16 4.07 -11.01
C ALA A 48 -3.21 4.52 -12.02
N ARG A 49 -2.91 4.38 -13.32
CA ARG A 49 -3.83 4.73 -14.41
C ARG A 49 -5.06 3.81 -14.44
N LEU A 50 -4.86 2.52 -14.20
CA LEU A 50 -5.93 1.53 -14.11
C LEU A 50 -6.89 1.86 -12.97
N TRP A 51 -6.40 2.07 -11.75
CA TRP A 51 -7.25 2.37 -10.60
C TRP A 51 -7.93 3.73 -10.70
N THR A 52 -7.27 4.73 -11.31
CA THR A 52 -7.91 6.01 -11.64
C THR A 52 -9.08 5.83 -12.62
N TRP A 53 -8.91 5.00 -13.64
CA TRP A 53 -9.98 4.68 -14.58
C TRP A 53 -11.12 3.93 -13.90
N ILE A 54 -10.83 2.90 -13.08
CA ILE A 54 -11.83 2.15 -12.30
C ILE A 54 -12.65 3.12 -11.43
N ASP A 55 -12.02 4.00 -10.65
CA ASP A 55 -12.75 4.96 -9.82
C ASP A 55 -13.62 5.92 -10.65
N ALA A 56 -13.12 6.41 -11.79
CA ALA A 56 -13.87 7.30 -12.67
C ALA A 56 -15.11 6.61 -13.26
N VAL A 57 -15.00 5.35 -13.69
CA VAL A 57 -16.13 4.58 -14.23
C VAL A 57 -17.18 4.33 -13.15
N ARG A 58 -16.74 3.93 -11.95
CA ARG A 58 -17.63 3.76 -10.79
C ARG A 58 -18.40 5.04 -10.48
N ALA A 59 -17.72 6.18 -10.45
CA ALA A 59 -18.32 7.48 -10.15
C ALA A 59 -19.30 7.95 -11.23
N ALA A 60 -19.00 7.69 -12.51
CA ALA A 60 -19.89 8.02 -13.62
C ALA A 60 -21.14 7.15 -13.66
N GLY A 61 -21.03 5.88 -13.22
CA GLY A 61 -22.13 4.91 -13.32
C GLY A 61 -22.41 4.45 -14.75
N GLU A 62 -21.57 4.83 -15.71
CA GLU A 62 -21.70 4.51 -17.13
C GLU A 62 -20.69 3.43 -17.52
N PRO A 63 -21.06 2.44 -18.34
CA PRO A 63 -20.10 1.43 -18.74
C PRO A 63 -19.02 1.99 -19.68
N ALA A 64 -17.80 1.48 -19.51
CA ALA A 64 -16.62 1.97 -20.22
C ALA A 64 -15.71 0.82 -20.65
N VAL A 65 -15.00 1.04 -21.76
CA VAL A 65 -14.00 0.11 -22.29
C VAL A 65 -12.61 0.68 -22.04
N LEU A 66 -11.72 -0.15 -21.49
CA LEU A 66 -10.30 0.15 -21.35
C LEU A 66 -9.48 -0.78 -22.22
N SER A 67 -8.80 -0.24 -23.24
CA SER A 67 -7.80 -0.97 -24.01
C SER A 67 -6.43 -0.96 -23.32
N LEU A 68 -5.83 -2.14 -23.23
CA LEU A 68 -4.53 -2.42 -22.62
C LEU A 68 -3.61 -3.08 -23.65
N PRO A 69 -3.21 -2.36 -24.72
CA PRO A 69 -2.48 -2.97 -25.83
C PRO A 69 -1.06 -3.43 -25.46
N ALA A 70 -0.49 -2.94 -24.35
CA ALA A 70 0.86 -3.29 -23.91
C ALA A 70 0.93 -4.58 -23.08
N LEU A 71 -0.21 -5.09 -22.59
CA LEU A 71 -0.24 -6.31 -21.78
C LEU A 71 -0.35 -7.57 -22.63
N ASP A 72 0.32 -8.65 -22.22
CA ASP A 72 0.13 -9.97 -22.81
C ASP A 72 -1.15 -10.67 -22.31
N GLU A 73 -1.44 -11.84 -22.86
CA GLU A 73 -2.64 -12.62 -22.50
C GLU A 73 -2.65 -13.09 -21.05
N ARG A 74 -1.47 -13.39 -20.51
CA ARG A 74 -1.32 -13.86 -19.13
C ARG A 74 -1.51 -12.71 -18.17
N GLU A 75 -0.90 -11.56 -18.45
CA GLU A 75 -1.02 -10.33 -17.66
C GLU A 75 -2.47 -9.83 -17.64
N LEU A 76 -3.12 -9.82 -18.81
CA LEU A 76 -4.54 -9.46 -18.91
C LEU A 76 -5.43 -10.45 -18.16
N ALA A 77 -5.15 -11.76 -18.24
CA ALA A 77 -5.89 -12.76 -17.48
C ALA A 77 -5.70 -12.60 -15.97
N SER A 78 -4.49 -12.27 -15.50
CA SER A 78 -4.24 -11.98 -14.09
C SER A 78 -4.97 -10.71 -13.62
N LEU A 79 -4.98 -9.64 -14.43
CA LEU A 79 -5.80 -8.46 -14.13
C LEU A 79 -7.30 -8.78 -14.16
N ALA A 80 -7.78 -9.59 -15.09
CA ALA A 80 -9.19 -10.00 -15.11
C ALA A 80 -9.54 -10.83 -13.86
N GLN A 81 -8.68 -11.75 -13.45
CA GLN A 81 -8.89 -12.57 -12.24
C GLN A 81 -8.89 -11.74 -10.95
N LEU A 82 -7.99 -10.76 -10.83
CA LEU A 82 -8.00 -9.75 -9.76
C LEU A 82 -9.41 -9.13 -9.62
N LEU A 83 -10.05 -8.86 -10.76
CA LEU A 83 -11.28 -8.09 -10.82
C LEU A 83 -12.54 -8.97 -10.79
N ASP A 84 -12.45 -10.24 -11.22
CA ASP A 84 -13.47 -11.26 -10.97
C ASP A 84 -13.52 -11.64 -9.49
N ALA A 85 -12.37 -11.62 -8.82
CA ALA A 85 -12.26 -11.77 -7.37
C ALA A 85 -12.54 -10.45 -6.63
N ALA A 86 -12.75 -9.34 -7.35
CA ALA A 86 -13.03 -8.08 -6.70
C ALA A 86 -14.39 -8.19 -5.97
N PRO A 87 -14.42 -7.82 -4.69
CA PRO A 87 -15.65 -7.87 -3.93
C PRO A 87 -16.68 -6.89 -4.49
N ASP A 88 -17.96 -7.19 -4.28
CA ASP A 88 -19.10 -6.30 -4.61
C ASP A 88 -18.91 -4.87 -4.05
N SER A 89 -18.01 -4.68 -3.09
CA SER A 89 -17.63 -3.39 -2.51
C SER A 89 -16.95 -2.43 -3.50
N LEU A 90 -16.41 -2.89 -4.64
CA LEU A 90 -15.92 -1.96 -5.67
C LEU A 90 -17.05 -1.22 -6.41
N GLY A 91 -18.29 -1.71 -6.33
CA GLY A 91 -19.41 -1.13 -7.09
C GLY A 91 -19.24 -1.24 -8.60
N LEU A 92 -18.45 -2.21 -9.05
CA LEU A 92 -18.14 -2.43 -10.46
C LEU A 92 -18.08 -3.93 -10.75
N ALA A 93 -18.61 -4.31 -11.91
CA ALA A 93 -18.33 -5.57 -12.55
C ALA A 93 -17.35 -5.32 -13.70
N LEU A 94 -16.25 -6.06 -13.71
CA LEU A 94 -15.20 -5.93 -14.72
C LEU A 94 -15.13 -7.24 -15.49
N GLN A 95 -15.04 -7.14 -16.81
CA GLN A 95 -15.01 -8.28 -17.70
C GLN A 95 -13.88 -8.11 -18.70
N ARG A 96 -13.22 -9.21 -19.05
CA ARG A 96 -12.27 -9.18 -20.16
C ARG A 96 -13.03 -8.90 -21.47
N LEU A 97 -12.47 -8.07 -22.34
CA LEU A 97 -12.99 -7.92 -23.70
C LEU A 97 -12.94 -9.26 -24.44
N PRO A 98 -13.95 -9.59 -25.26
CA PRO A 98 -13.94 -10.82 -26.03
C PRO A 98 -12.81 -10.80 -27.07
N ASP A 99 -12.30 -11.98 -27.44
CA ASP A 99 -11.14 -12.10 -28.33
C ASP A 99 -11.39 -11.50 -29.74
N ASP A 100 -12.65 -11.39 -30.14
CA ASP A 100 -13.09 -10.79 -31.41
C ASP A 100 -13.24 -9.26 -31.35
N ALA A 101 -13.05 -8.63 -30.18
CA ALA A 101 -13.09 -7.17 -30.01
C ALA A 101 -11.96 -6.43 -30.75
N GLY A 102 -10.97 -7.17 -31.29
CA GLY A 102 -9.83 -6.60 -32.02
C GLY A 102 -8.80 -5.89 -31.12
N ALA A 103 -9.03 -5.89 -29.81
CA ALA A 103 -8.17 -5.30 -28.82
C ALA A 103 -8.22 -6.06 -27.48
N ARG A 104 -7.08 -6.03 -26.79
CA ARG A 104 -6.96 -6.50 -25.41
C ARG A 104 -7.42 -5.41 -24.46
N GLY A 105 -8.17 -5.78 -23.43
CA GLY A 105 -8.72 -4.79 -22.52
C GLY A 105 -9.79 -5.33 -21.58
N LEU A 106 -10.42 -4.40 -20.88
CA LEU A 106 -11.46 -4.62 -19.90
C LEU A 106 -12.71 -3.82 -20.29
N LEU A 107 -13.87 -4.40 -20.00
CA LEU A 107 -15.17 -3.74 -20.01
C LEU A 107 -15.61 -3.61 -18.55
N ALA A 108 -15.91 -2.39 -18.13
CA ALA A 108 -16.42 -2.09 -16.80
C ALA A 108 -17.91 -1.74 -16.87
N HIS A 109 -18.69 -2.27 -15.95
CA HIS A 109 -20.08 -1.92 -15.71
C HIS A 109 -20.25 -1.50 -14.26
N ALA A 110 -21.00 -0.41 -14.04
CA ALA A 110 -21.49 -0.09 -12.71
C ALA A 110 -22.28 -1.30 -12.14
N SER A 111 -21.88 -1.73 -10.95
CA SER A 111 -22.63 -2.69 -10.15
C SER A 111 -23.23 -1.94 -8.97
N PRO A 112 -24.39 -2.37 -8.41
CA PRO A 112 -24.91 -1.78 -7.19
C PRO A 112 -23.87 -1.83 -6.07
N ALA A 113 -23.21 -0.70 -5.82
CA ALA A 113 -22.20 -0.61 -4.79
C ALA A 113 -22.87 -0.76 -3.42
N ARG A 114 -22.23 -1.50 -2.51
CA ARG A 114 -22.59 -1.40 -1.10
C ARG A 114 -22.26 0.03 -0.66
N PRO A 115 -23.22 0.82 -0.16
CA PRO A 115 -22.94 2.20 0.22
C PRO A 115 -21.83 2.21 1.28
N SER A 116 -20.74 2.92 0.99
CA SER A 116 -19.70 3.19 1.97
C SER A 116 -20.27 4.15 3.02
N THR A 117 -20.27 3.73 4.29
CA THR A 117 -20.91 4.48 5.38
C THR A 117 -19.94 5.38 6.16
N GLY A 118 -18.67 5.47 5.78
CA GLY A 118 -17.65 6.15 6.57
C GLY A 118 -17.18 7.46 5.94
N ALA A 119 -17.69 8.60 6.41
CA ALA A 119 -17.00 9.87 6.17
C ALA A 119 -15.72 9.91 7.03
N PRO A 120 -14.59 10.42 6.51
CA PRO A 120 -13.38 10.59 7.31
C PRO A 120 -13.68 11.50 8.50
N ARG A 121 -13.30 11.04 9.70
CA ARG A 121 -13.58 11.75 10.97
C ARG A 121 -12.51 12.79 11.33
N VAL A 122 -11.42 12.82 10.58
CA VAL A 122 -10.25 13.68 10.81
C VAL A 122 -9.82 14.34 9.51
N SER A 123 -9.16 15.50 9.63
CA SER A 123 -8.54 16.17 8.49
C SER A 123 -7.34 15.39 7.97
N ALA A 124 -6.89 15.69 6.74
CA ALA A 124 -5.67 15.08 6.22
C ALA A 124 -4.43 15.45 7.06
N GLU A 125 -4.35 16.69 7.54
CA GLU A 125 -3.25 17.16 8.39
C GLU A 125 -3.20 16.42 9.74
N ASP A 126 -4.36 16.25 10.40
CA ASP A 126 -4.44 15.48 11.65
C ASP A 126 -4.08 14.01 11.41
N ALA A 127 -4.57 13.39 10.32
CA ALA A 127 -4.27 12.00 10.00
C ALA A 127 -2.77 11.77 9.74
N GLU A 128 -2.10 12.70 9.04
CA GLU A 128 -0.66 12.65 8.84
C GLU A 128 0.08 12.81 10.19
N ALA A 129 -0.32 13.78 11.01
CA ALA A 129 0.28 14.03 12.32
C ALA A 129 0.17 12.81 13.24
N HIS A 130 -1.00 12.17 13.29
CA HIS A 130 -1.24 10.94 14.05
C HIS A 130 -0.37 9.79 13.54
N THR A 131 -0.30 9.62 12.21
CA THR A 131 0.52 8.59 11.59
C THR A 131 2.01 8.78 11.91
N ARG A 132 2.51 10.01 11.85
CA ARG A 132 3.90 10.34 12.27
C ARG A 132 4.14 10.07 13.75
N ALA A 133 3.21 10.46 14.62
CA ALA A 133 3.30 10.17 16.06
C ALA A 133 3.38 8.66 16.31
N TRP A 134 2.54 7.88 15.63
CA TRP A 134 2.58 6.42 15.67
C TRP A 134 3.91 5.84 15.14
N VAL A 135 4.46 6.34 14.02
CA VAL A 135 5.77 5.86 13.55
C VAL A 135 6.86 6.10 14.60
N ARG A 136 6.87 7.27 15.26
CA ARG A 136 7.82 7.52 16.38
C ARG A 136 7.60 6.54 17.51
N ARG A 137 6.37 6.39 18.01
CA ARG A 137 6.05 5.56 19.17
C ARG A 137 6.22 4.07 18.90
N ALA A 138 5.76 3.56 17.77
CA ALA A 138 5.72 2.12 17.49
C ALA A 138 7.00 1.64 16.80
N LEU A 139 7.44 2.34 15.75
CA LEU A 139 8.46 1.81 14.85
C LEU A 139 9.87 2.27 15.20
N SER A 140 10.03 3.52 15.66
CA SER A 140 11.36 4.11 15.91
C SER A 140 11.98 3.73 17.28
N PRO A 141 13.29 3.97 17.48
CA PRO A 141 13.99 3.68 18.74
C PRO A 141 13.52 4.53 19.92
N SER A 142 12.81 5.64 19.66
CA SER A 142 12.28 6.52 20.71
C SER A 142 11.05 5.93 21.45
N GLY A 143 10.46 4.86 20.93
CA GLY A 143 9.33 4.17 21.54
C GLY A 143 9.53 2.66 21.66
N LEU A 144 8.60 1.87 21.13
CA LEU A 144 8.63 0.40 21.18
C LEU A 144 9.71 -0.23 20.29
N ALA A 145 10.23 0.54 19.31
CA ALA A 145 11.28 0.11 18.39
C ALA A 145 10.94 -1.20 17.64
N LEU A 146 9.67 -1.38 17.24
CA LEU A 146 9.20 -2.59 16.59
C LEU A 146 9.87 -2.84 15.22
N CYS A 147 10.40 -1.79 14.60
CA CYS A 147 11.20 -1.86 13.39
C CYS A 147 12.65 -1.42 13.66
N PRO A 148 13.65 -2.31 13.59
CA PRO A 148 15.04 -1.94 13.86
C PRO A 148 15.66 -1.00 12.81
N TYR A 149 15.00 -0.85 11.66
CA TYR A 149 15.46 -0.12 10.47
C TYR A 149 14.75 1.23 10.26
N THR A 150 13.87 1.62 11.18
CA THR A 150 13.26 2.95 11.23
C THR A 150 14.02 3.79 12.24
N ALA A 151 14.59 4.93 11.84
CA ALA A 151 15.35 5.80 12.76
C ALA A 151 14.46 6.85 13.43
N SER A 152 13.50 7.38 12.68
CA SER A 152 12.54 8.41 13.11
C SER A 152 11.25 8.28 12.30
N ASP A 153 10.28 9.17 12.51
CA ASP A 153 9.14 9.33 11.60
C ASP A 153 9.50 9.87 10.22
N ARG A 154 10.73 10.32 10.00
CA ARG A 154 11.13 10.90 8.71
C ARG A 154 12.07 10.00 7.92
N LEU A 155 12.74 9.05 8.57
CA LEU A 155 13.87 8.32 7.99
C LEU A 155 13.78 6.82 8.32
N ALA A 156 13.86 5.99 7.28
CA ALA A 156 14.00 4.54 7.39
C ALA A 156 15.11 4.01 6.46
N GLY A 157 15.30 2.68 6.47
CA GLY A 157 16.41 2.02 5.77
C GLY A 157 17.75 2.14 6.49
N VAL A 158 17.77 2.58 7.76
CA VAL A 158 19.02 2.70 8.53
C VAL A 158 19.56 1.34 8.94
N LYS A 159 20.88 1.27 9.21
CA LYS A 159 21.62 0.05 9.59
C LYS A 159 21.74 -0.98 8.45
N LEU A 160 21.34 -0.61 7.23
CA LEU A 160 21.47 -1.43 6.03
C LEU A 160 22.56 -0.91 5.08
N GLU A 161 23.25 0.18 5.44
CA GLU A 161 24.25 0.87 4.61
C GLU A 161 25.43 -0.04 4.28
N GLY A 162 25.88 -0.84 5.25
CA GLY A 162 26.93 -1.84 5.06
C GLY A 162 26.54 -2.98 4.10
N LEU A 163 25.29 -3.06 3.66
CA LEU A 163 24.79 -4.00 2.64
C LEU A 163 24.32 -3.27 1.36
N GLY A 164 24.70 -2.00 1.19
CA GLY A 164 24.42 -1.24 -0.03
C GLY A 164 23.01 -0.68 -0.15
N VAL A 165 22.27 -0.59 0.96
CA VAL A 165 20.98 0.11 1.04
C VAL A 165 21.19 1.45 1.76
N LYS A 166 20.94 2.55 1.07
CA LYS A 166 20.99 3.88 1.67
C LYS A 166 19.69 4.15 2.43
N SER A 167 19.81 4.82 3.58
CA SER A 167 18.64 5.37 4.25
C SER A 167 18.01 6.46 3.38
N ALA A 168 16.68 6.53 3.37
CA ALA A 168 15.95 7.53 2.60
C ALA A 168 14.70 7.99 3.38
N PRO A 169 14.09 9.12 2.98
CA PRO A 169 12.88 9.63 3.60
C PRO A 169 11.70 8.65 3.55
N ILE A 170 10.82 8.76 4.54
CA ILE A 170 9.50 8.11 4.52
C ILE A 170 8.50 9.07 3.89
N LEU A 171 7.80 8.66 2.83
CA LEU A 171 6.66 9.39 2.29
C LEU A 171 5.43 9.13 3.16
N HIS A 172 4.98 10.14 3.90
CA HIS A 172 3.69 10.10 4.59
C HIS A 172 2.62 10.65 3.66
N ALA A 173 1.61 9.85 3.37
CA ALA A 173 0.51 10.21 2.49
C ALA A 173 -0.83 9.99 3.20
N VAL A 174 -1.86 10.69 2.77
CA VAL A 174 -3.20 10.55 3.32
C VAL A 174 -4.21 10.43 2.19
N SER A 175 -5.04 9.39 2.23
CA SER A 175 -6.21 9.25 1.38
C SER A 175 -7.47 9.49 2.22
N LEU A 176 -8.26 10.49 1.84
CA LEU A 176 -9.58 10.74 2.42
C LEU A 176 -10.70 9.97 1.69
N ALA A 177 -10.32 9.05 0.79
CA ALA A 177 -11.23 8.24 0.03
C ALA A 177 -12.13 7.41 0.94
N THR A 178 -13.43 7.42 0.68
CA THR A 178 -14.39 6.54 1.34
C THR A 178 -14.57 5.22 0.59
N GLU A 179 -14.11 5.16 -0.65
CA GLU A 179 -14.28 4.04 -1.58
C GLU A 179 -12.95 3.35 -1.84
N SER A 180 -12.95 2.02 -1.88
CA SER A 180 -11.74 1.21 -2.05
C SER A 180 -11.04 1.47 -3.39
N SER A 181 -11.78 1.73 -4.47
CA SER A 181 -11.19 2.07 -5.78
C SER A 181 -10.43 3.40 -5.76
N ARG A 182 -10.99 4.43 -5.11
CA ARG A 182 -10.33 5.72 -4.95
C ARG A 182 -9.10 5.62 -4.03
N LEU A 183 -9.20 4.87 -2.93
CA LEU A 183 -8.06 4.60 -2.06
C LEU A 183 -6.91 3.95 -2.83
N LEU A 184 -7.20 2.93 -3.64
CA LEU A 184 -6.20 2.24 -4.44
C LEU A 184 -5.61 3.17 -5.52
N ALA A 185 -6.41 4.06 -6.12
CA ALA A 185 -5.90 5.08 -7.03
C ALA A 185 -4.88 6.02 -6.35
N ASP A 186 -5.23 6.57 -5.18
CA ASP A 186 -4.34 7.44 -4.39
C ASP A 186 -3.05 6.70 -3.98
N LEU A 187 -3.15 5.45 -3.55
CA LEU A 187 -2.01 4.62 -3.19
C LEU A 187 -1.08 4.36 -4.37
N TRP A 188 -1.63 3.96 -5.53
CA TRP A 188 -0.82 3.67 -6.70
C TRP A 188 -0.17 4.91 -7.30
N GLU A 189 -0.79 6.09 -7.17
CA GLU A 189 -0.13 7.35 -7.48
C GLU A 189 1.12 7.55 -6.60
N CYS A 190 1.03 7.31 -5.29
CA CYS A 190 2.19 7.38 -4.38
C CYS A 190 3.26 6.34 -4.75
N ILE A 191 2.88 5.11 -5.08
CA ILE A 191 3.82 4.06 -5.52
C ILE A 191 4.48 4.43 -6.85
N SER A 192 3.74 5.02 -7.79
CA SER A 192 4.30 5.50 -9.05
C SER A 192 5.36 6.59 -8.80
N GLN A 193 5.10 7.53 -7.89
CA GLN A 193 6.09 8.54 -7.48
C GLN A 193 7.34 7.91 -6.82
N MET A 194 7.14 6.98 -5.87
CA MET A 194 8.24 6.25 -5.21
C MET A 194 9.09 5.48 -6.22
N THR A 195 8.46 4.76 -7.15
CA THR A 195 9.16 3.95 -8.15
C THR A 195 9.91 4.80 -9.18
N ALA A 196 9.34 5.94 -9.59
CA ALA A 196 10.02 6.89 -10.47
C ALA A 196 11.23 7.57 -9.79
N GLY A 197 11.15 7.85 -8.49
CA GLY A 197 12.25 8.43 -7.72
C GLY A 197 13.34 7.43 -7.30
N GLY A 198 13.01 6.14 -7.25
CA GLY A 198 13.92 5.07 -6.83
C GLY A 198 14.18 5.04 -5.32
N GLU A 199 15.02 4.09 -4.88
CA GLU A 199 15.27 3.82 -3.45
C GLU A 199 15.87 5.00 -2.67
N GLU A 200 16.52 5.93 -3.36
CA GLU A 200 17.16 7.10 -2.72
C GLU A 200 16.18 8.24 -2.45
N ALA A 201 15.09 8.32 -3.23
CA ALA A 201 14.07 9.35 -3.03
C ALA A 201 13.19 9.04 -1.81
N TYR A 202 12.72 7.80 -1.70
CA TYR A 202 11.90 7.33 -0.59
C TYR A 202 12.25 5.90 -0.22
N SER A 203 12.47 5.62 1.07
CA SER A 203 12.66 4.25 1.56
C SER A 203 11.34 3.48 1.64
N SER A 204 10.25 4.21 1.87
CA SER A 204 8.93 3.62 2.10
C SER A 204 7.82 4.65 1.96
N ILE A 205 6.61 4.17 1.73
CA ILE A 205 5.36 4.94 1.82
C ILE A 205 4.62 4.49 3.06
N VAL A 206 4.09 5.43 3.85
CA VAL A 206 3.12 5.17 4.90
C VAL A 206 1.86 5.98 4.55
N LEU A 207 0.90 5.33 3.90
CA LEU A 207 -0.36 5.96 3.50
C LEU A 207 -1.44 5.65 4.54
N SER A 208 -2.02 6.67 5.16
CA SER A 208 -3.18 6.53 6.05
C SER A 208 -4.51 6.77 5.35
N ALA A 209 -5.53 5.99 5.70
CA ALA A 209 -6.87 6.00 5.12
C ALA A 209 -7.94 6.09 6.23
N PRO A 210 -8.12 7.26 6.88
CA PRO A 210 -8.97 7.41 8.07
C PRO A 210 -10.45 7.03 7.86
N ALA A 211 -10.96 7.07 6.63
CA ALA A 211 -12.33 6.64 6.31
C ALA A 211 -12.53 5.11 6.43
N PHE A 212 -11.46 4.35 6.70
CA PHE A 212 -11.48 2.91 6.89
C PHE A 212 -11.22 2.48 8.33
N ASP A 213 -11.06 3.41 9.28
CA ASP A 213 -10.64 3.11 10.66
C ASP A 213 -11.54 2.13 11.41
N ASP A 214 -12.84 2.12 11.12
CA ASP A 214 -13.86 1.24 11.68
C ASP A 214 -14.30 0.12 10.72
N ARG A 215 -13.60 -0.04 9.58
CA ARG A 215 -13.94 -0.97 8.49
C ARG A 215 -12.92 -2.10 8.35
N TRP A 216 -12.54 -2.70 9.47
CA TRP A 216 -11.56 -3.81 9.49
C TRP A 216 -11.92 -4.95 8.52
N GLN A 217 -13.21 -5.30 8.46
CA GLN A 217 -13.69 -6.38 7.60
C GLN A 217 -13.37 -6.12 6.13
N GLU A 218 -13.75 -4.95 5.63
CA GLU A 218 -13.46 -4.52 4.27
C GLU A 218 -11.95 -4.34 4.04
N TRP A 219 -11.24 -3.78 5.02
CA TRP A 219 -9.80 -3.57 4.91
C TRP A 219 -9.04 -4.88 4.63
N HIS A 220 -9.31 -5.96 5.38
CA HIS A 220 -8.58 -7.21 5.18
C HIS A 220 -9.19 -8.13 4.12
N GLN A 221 -10.50 -8.07 3.86
CA GLN A 221 -11.14 -8.94 2.86
C GLN A 221 -11.12 -8.37 1.44
N ASP A 222 -11.04 -7.05 1.32
CA ASP A 222 -11.20 -6.37 0.04
C ASP A 222 -9.92 -5.63 -0.33
N VAL A 223 -9.50 -4.66 0.50
CA VAL A 223 -8.34 -3.81 0.18
C VAL A 223 -7.05 -4.61 0.06
N PHE A 224 -6.79 -5.57 0.98
CA PHE A 224 -5.55 -6.35 0.94
C PHE A 224 -5.47 -7.28 -0.27
N PRO A 225 -6.47 -8.13 -0.56
CA PRO A 225 -6.43 -8.98 -1.74
C PRO A 225 -6.31 -8.17 -3.03
N LEU A 226 -7.06 -7.08 -3.17
CA LEU A 226 -6.97 -6.22 -4.36
C LEU A 226 -5.56 -5.64 -4.53
N LEU A 227 -4.91 -5.24 -3.45
CA LEU A 227 -3.54 -4.72 -3.47
C LEU A 227 -2.51 -5.82 -3.81
N GLU A 228 -2.60 -7.00 -3.17
CA GLU A 228 -1.75 -8.16 -3.43
C GLU A 228 -1.83 -8.57 -4.92
N GLU A 229 -3.04 -8.74 -5.42
CA GLU A 229 -3.30 -9.14 -6.80
C GLU A 229 -2.88 -8.04 -7.80
N THR A 230 -3.06 -6.75 -7.49
CA THR A 230 -2.57 -5.67 -8.38
C THR A 230 -1.04 -5.67 -8.44
N VAL A 231 -0.35 -5.88 -7.31
CA VAL A 231 1.12 -6.00 -7.27
C VAL A 231 1.59 -7.17 -8.14
N LEU A 232 0.91 -8.31 -8.06
CA LEU A 232 1.24 -9.49 -8.87
C LEU A 232 0.98 -9.25 -10.36
N ALA A 233 -0.19 -8.72 -10.72
CA ALA A 233 -0.58 -8.48 -12.10
C ALA A 233 0.29 -7.42 -12.80
N CYS A 234 0.80 -6.44 -12.05
CA CYS A 234 1.73 -5.44 -12.58
C CYS A 234 3.21 -5.88 -12.53
N GLY A 235 3.50 -7.13 -12.13
CA GLY A 235 4.87 -7.65 -12.09
C GLY A 235 5.74 -7.06 -10.98
N LEU A 236 5.14 -6.46 -9.95
CA LEU A 236 5.83 -5.68 -8.92
C LEU A 236 6.20 -6.48 -7.67
N GLY A 237 5.87 -7.78 -7.59
CA GLY A 237 6.14 -8.60 -6.41
C GLY A 237 7.62 -8.75 -6.03
N ARG A 238 8.54 -8.50 -6.97
CA ARG A 238 10.00 -8.44 -6.72
C ARG A 238 10.53 -7.03 -6.47
N VAL A 239 9.67 -6.04 -6.59
CA VAL A 239 10.00 -4.62 -6.45
C VAL A 239 9.48 -4.08 -5.12
N LEU A 240 8.27 -4.47 -4.75
CA LEU A 240 7.54 -3.93 -3.62
C LEU A 240 7.16 -5.02 -2.61
N GLY A 241 7.40 -4.75 -1.34
CA GLY A 241 6.76 -5.42 -0.22
C GLY A 241 5.68 -4.53 0.38
N VAL A 242 4.54 -5.12 0.68
CA VAL A 242 3.39 -4.41 1.25
C VAL A 242 3.09 -4.96 2.64
N VAL A 243 2.88 -4.06 3.58
CA VAL A 243 2.45 -4.37 4.94
C VAL A 243 1.34 -3.41 5.31
N CYS A 244 0.23 -3.94 5.79
CA CYS A 244 -0.90 -3.12 6.15
C CYS A 244 -1.17 -3.19 7.65
N PHE A 245 -1.68 -2.08 8.18
CA PHE A 245 -1.98 -1.86 9.59
C PHE A 245 -3.42 -1.36 9.71
N HIS A 246 -4.02 -1.58 10.88
CA HIS A 246 -5.39 -1.15 11.14
C HIS A 246 -5.64 -0.91 12.64
N PRO A 247 -6.47 0.05 13.06
CA PRO A 247 -6.75 0.32 14.48
C PRO A 247 -7.26 -0.91 15.22
N TYR A 248 -8.12 -1.67 14.54
CA TYR A 248 -8.71 -2.92 15.02
C TYR A 248 -8.09 -4.15 14.35
N TYR A 249 -6.80 -4.11 13.98
CA TYR A 249 -6.15 -5.27 13.36
C TYR A 249 -6.30 -6.50 14.27
N GLU A 250 -6.78 -7.58 13.65
CA GLU A 250 -6.83 -8.92 14.19
C GLU A 250 -6.18 -9.88 13.20
N THR A 251 -5.52 -10.93 13.68
CA THR A 251 -4.89 -11.89 12.76
C THR A 251 -5.96 -12.71 12.04
N PRO A 252 -6.03 -12.70 10.68
CA PRO A 252 -7.01 -13.48 9.95
C PRO A 252 -6.91 -14.99 10.21
N PRO A 253 -7.99 -15.76 9.97
CA PRO A 253 -7.97 -17.20 10.19
C PRO A 253 -6.95 -17.90 9.27
N PRO A 254 -6.44 -19.09 9.64
CA PRO A 254 -5.43 -19.81 8.86
C PRO A 254 -5.82 -20.10 7.40
N SER A 255 -7.10 -20.30 7.11
CA SER A 255 -7.60 -20.51 5.74
C SER A 255 -7.41 -19.28 4.86
N PHE A 256 -7.57 -18.08 5.43
CA PHE A 256 -7.32 -16.82 4.76
C PHE A 256 -5.82 -16.64 4.51
N LEU A 257 -4.99 -16.82 5.56
CA LEU A 257 -3.53 -16.69 5.49
C LEU A 257 -2.86 -17.71 4.54
N ALA A 258 -3.51 -18.84 4.28
CA ALA A 258 -3.03 -19.83 3.32
C ALA A 258 -3.09 -19.30 1.87
N ARG A 259 -4.07 -18.43 1.58
CA ARG A 259 -4.31 -17.82 0.27
C ARG A 259 -3.63 -16.46 0.15
N HIS A 260 -3.80 -15.61 1.15
CA HIS A 260 -3.28 -14.24 1.19
C HIS A 260 -2.07 -14.17 2.11
N ARG A 261 -0.89 -14.04 1.53
CA ARG A 261 0.38 -14.12 2.28
C ARG A 261 1.01 -12.76 2.49
N PHE A 262 0.52 -11.73 1.80
CA PHE A 262 1.09 -10.39 1.85
C PHE A 262 0.85 -9.74 3.22
N GLY A 263 1.94 -9.36 3.90
CA GLY A 263 1.92 -8.41 5.02
C GLY A 263 1.30 -8.87 6.34
N HIS A 264 0.59 -10.00 6.40
CA HIS A 264 -0.10 -10.45 7.61
C HIS A 264 0.82 -10.96 8.73
N MET A 265 0.31 -10.91 9.96
CA MET A 265 0.93 -11.56 11.12
C MET A 265 0.89 -13.08 11.03
N HIS A 266 1.89 -13.72 11.63
CA HIS A 266 1.94 -15.17 11.75
C HIS A 266 0.90 -15.69 12.74
N GLY A 267 0.37 -16.89 12.47
CA GLY A 267 -0.59 -17.55 13.36
C GLY A 267 0.03 -18.01 14.70
N LEU A 268 -0.83 -18.23 15.69
CA LEU A 268 -0.50 -18.57 17.09
C LEU A 268 0.57 -19.67 17.22
N ARG A 269 0.42 -20.78 16.49
CA ARG A 269 1.36 -21.91 16.56
C ARG A 269 2.80 -21.50 16.22
N THR A 270 2.97 -20.67 15.20
CA THR A 270 4.29 -20.19 14.77
C THR A 270 4.87 -19.23 15.80
N LEU A 271 4.05 -18.31 16.32
CA LEU A 271 4.46 -17.34 17.32
C LEU A 271 4.89 -18.02 18.64
N ARG A 272 4.12 -19.01 19.11
CA ARG A 272 4.43 -19.79 20.31
C ARG A 272 5.77 -20.51 20.17
N ARG A 273 5.98 -21.20 19.04
CA ARG A 273 7.26 -21.86 18.74
C ARG A 273 8.44 -20.89 18.79
N TRP A 274 8.31 -19.71 18.17
CA TRP A 274 9.38 -18.72 18.19
C TRP A 274 9.65 -18.15 19.59
N LEU A 275 8.62 -17.98 20.41
CA LEU A 275 8.82 -17.61 21.81
C LEU A 275 9.51 -18.74 22.59
N ASP A 276 9.09 -19.99 22.43
CA ASP A 276 9.76 -21.13 23.09
C ASP A 276 11.26 -21.23 22.74
N GLU A 277 11.61 -20.91 21.49
CA GLU A 277 13.00 -20.89 20.99
C GLU A 277 13.84 -19.73 21.54
N GLN A 278 13.24 -18.56 21.79
CA GLN A 278 13.98 -17.33 22.11
C GLN A 278 13.84 -16.88 23.58
N ASP A 279 12.70 -17.15 24.20
CA ASP A 279 12.32 -16.75 25.56
C ASP A 279 11.23 -17.68 26.12
N LYS A 280 11.66 -18.87 26.56
CA LYS A 280 10.77 -19.91 27.08
C LYS A 280 10.01 -19.46 28.34
N GLU A 281 10.59 -18.58 29.16
CA GLU A 281 9.95 -18.06 30.37
C GLU A 281 8.78 -17.13 30.01
N LEU A 282 8.99 -16.20 29.08
CA LEU A 282 7.91 -15.36 28.55
C LEU A 282 6.83 -16.22 27.89
N SER A 283 7.22 -17.22 27.10
CA SER A 283 6.29 -18.14 26.45
C SER A 283 5.38 -18.84 27.46
N ALA A 284 5.94 -19.36 28.56
CA ALA A 284 5.17 -20.04 29.60
C ALA A 284 4.24 -19.11 30.38
N ARG A 285 4.58 -17.81 30.47
CA ARG A 285 3.80 -16.80 31.21
C ARG A 285 2.63 -16.24 30.40
N LEU A 286 2.77 -16.07 29.09
CA LEU A 286 1.73 -15.49 28.24
C LEU A 286 0.68 -16.52 27.86
N SER A 287 -0.58 -16.24 28.17
CA SER A 287 -1.73 -16.96 27.62
C SER A 287 -1.79 -16.85 26.10
N ASP A 288 -2.55 -17.72 25.44
CA ASP A 288 -2.76 -17.65 23.99
C ASP A 288 -3.46 -16.35 23.57
N GLU A 289 -4.39 -15.84 24.40
CA GLU A 289 -5.05 -14.55 24.16
C GLU A 289 -4.05 -13.39 24.21
N GLU A 290 -3.20 -13.34 25.24
CA GLU A 290 -2.20 -12.29 25.38
C GLU A 290 -1.16 -12.33 24.25
N LEU A 291 -0.76 -13.52 23.81
CA LEU A 291 0.14 -13.69 22.68
C LEU A 291 -0.48 -13.20 21.35
N LEU A 292 -1.74 -13.56 21.10
CA LEU A 292 -2.47 -13.08 19.92
C LEU A 292 -2.70 -11.57 19.96
N TRP A 293 -3.03 -11.02 21.13
CA TRP A 293 -3.18 -9.58 21.31
C TRP A 293 -1.86 -8.86 21.07
N ALA A 294 -0.77 -9.29 21.72
CA ALA A 294 0.54 -8.63 21.61
C ALA A 294 1.08 -8.68 20.18
N SER A 295 0.91 -9.81 19.50
CA SER A 295 1.30 -9.97 18.10
C SER A 295 0.44 -9.14 17.14
N SER A 296 -0.88 -9.08 17.36
CA SER A 296 -1.78 -8.23 16.57
C SER A 296 -1.51 -6.74 16.80
N TYR A 297 -1.10 -6.34 18.01
CA TYR A 297 -0.74 -4.95 18.33
C TYR A 297 0.44 -4.44 17.47
N MET A 298 1.33 -5.33 17.01
CA MET A 298 2.39 -4.97 16.06
C MET A 298 1.88 -4.47 14.70
N ARG A 299 0.59 -4.73 14.39
CA ARG A 299 -0.11 -4.27 13.18
C ARG A 299 -1.19 -3.23 13.48
N ARG A 300 -1.23 -2.70 14.71
CA ARG A 300 -2.15 -1.62 15.06
C ARG A 300 -1.54 -0.25 14.83
N SER A 301 -2.36 0.65 14.30
CA SER A 301 -2.04 2.03 13.94
C SER A 301 -3.24 2.93 14.31
N PRO A 302 -3.06 4.26 14.40
CA PRO A 302 -4.17 5.16 14.70
C PRO A 302 -5.21 5.16 13.58
N HIS A 303 -4.77 5.02 12.33
CA HIS A 303 -5.63 4.90 11.17
C HIS A 303 -5.40 3.59 10.43
N ALA A 304 -6.32 3.20 9.54
CA ALA A 304 -6.02 2.19 8.54
C ALA A 304 -4.81 2.66 7.71
N VAL A 305 -3.76 1.84 7.58
CA VAL A 305 -2.50 2.27 6.95
C VAL A 305 -1.97 1.20 6.00
N VAL A 306 -1.54 1.62 4.81
CA VAL A 306 -0.74 0.80 3.89
C VAL A 306 0.71 1.29 3.96
N ASN A 307 1.61 0.39 4.31
CA ASN A 307 3.05 0.61 4.28
C ASN A 307 3.68 -0.13 3.09
N VAL A 308 4.29 0.63 2.19
CA VAL A 308 4.97 0.08 1.00
C VAL A 308 6.47 0.22 1.18
N LEU A 309 7.20 -0.87 0.95
CA LEU A 309 8.62 -1.04 1.17
C LEU A 309 9.26 -1.57 -0.12
N TRP A 310 10.54 -1.31 -0.33
CA TRP A 310 11.28 -1.95 -1.42
C TRP A 310 11.58 -3.41 -1.09
N SER A 311 11.25 -4.35 -1.97
CA SER A 311 11.53 -5.78 -1.77
C SER A 311 13.02 -6.04 -1.55
N ARG A 312 13.90 -5.36 -2.31
CA ARG A 312 15.36 -5.46 -2.11
C ARG A 312 15.79 -5.07 -0.69
N GLN A 313 15.21 -4.01 -0.13
CA GLN A 313 15.52 -3.59 1.24
C GLN A 313 15.01 -4.60 2.27
N LEU A 314 13.86 -5.21 2.01
CA LEU A 314 13.32 -6.30 2.83
C LEU A 314 14.21 -7.54 2.78
N GLU A 315 14.66 -7.97 1.60
CA GLU A 315 15.57 -9.10 1.41
C GLU A 315 16.89 -8.89 2.17
N VAL A 316 17.47 -7.69 2.04
CA VAL A 316 18.69 -7.30 2.76
C VAL A 316 18.45 -7.25 4.27
N ALA A 317 17.32 -6.73 4.71
CA ALA A 317 16.91 -6.72 6.11
C ALA A 317 16.73 -8.13 6.68
N GLU A 318 16.24 -9.08 5.88
CA GLU A 318 16.07 -10.49 6.25
C GLU A 318 17.40 -11.22 6.39
N GLN A 319 18.41 -10.91 5.56
CA GLN A 319 19.76 -11.48 5.71
C GLN A 319 20.39 -11.14 7.07
N LYS A 320 20.09 -9.97 7.65
CA LYS A 320 20.55 -9.57 8.99
C LYS A 320 19.64 -10.04 10.12
N ARG A 321 18.39 -10.41 9.82
CA ARG A 321 17.35 -10.59 10.83
C ARG A 321 17.00 -12.06 11.03
N SER A 322 17.03 -12.50 12.28
CA SER A 322 16.26 -13.68 12.69
C SER A 322 14.80 -13.27 12.94
N SER A 323 13.87 -13.76 12.11
CA SER A 323 12.44 -13.49 12.28
C SER A 323 11.94 -13.94 13.66
N SER A 324 12.35 -15.12 14.13
CA SER A 324 11.97 -15.61 15.46
C SER A 324 12.44 -14.66 16.56
N ARG A 325 13.70 -14.19 16.49
CA ARG A 325 14.23 -13.20 17.45
C ARG A 325 13.49 -11.87 17.39
N LEU A 326 13.20 -11.33 16.19
CA LEU A 326 12.50 -10.05 16.06
C LEU A 326 11.10 -10.15 16.68
N TYR A 327 10.32 -11.15 16.29
CA TYR A 327 8.95 -11.29 16.79
C TYR A 327 8.92 -11.56 18.29
N ALA A 328 9.79 -12.43 18.81
CA ALA A 328 9.89 -12.67 20.26
C ALA A 328 10.25 -11.38 21.03
N SER A 329 11.24 -10.61 20.55
CA SER A 329 11.63 -9.34 21.17
C SER A 329 10.50 -8.31 21.13
N ASN A 330 9.78 -8.21 20.01
CA ASN A 330 8.66 -7.29 19.87
C ASN A 330 7.49 -7.66 20.79
N ILE A 331 7.15 -8.95 20.90
CA ILE A 331 6.15 -9.44 21.84
C ILE A 331 6.55 -9.13 23.28
N ALA A 332 7.82 -9.37 23.66
CA ALA A 332 8.32 -9.06 24.99
C ALA A 332 8.16 -7.57 25.34
N ARG A 333 8.49 -6.67 24.41
CA ARG A 333 8.34 -5.21 24.60
C ARG A 333 6.88 -4.79 24.75
N ILE A 334 6.00 -5.34 23.92
CA ILE A 334 4.56 -5.04 23.96
C ILE A 334 3.93 -5.55 25.26
N ALA A 335 4.26 -6.78 25.66
CA ALA A 335 3.80 -7.35 26.92
C ALA A 335 4.31 -6.54 28.12
N ALA A 336 5.58 -6.12 28.12
CA ALA A 336 6.17 -5.30 29.18
C ALA A 336 5.58 -3.89 29.27
N ALA A 337 5.20 -3.29 28.14
CA ALA A 337 4.56 -1.97 28.11
C ALA A 337 3.13 -1.99 28.70
N GLY A 338 2.48 -3.16 28.67
CA GLY A 338 1.18 -3.41 29.29
C GLY A 338 -0.02 -3.03 28.41
N ARG A 339 -1.01 -3.93 28.37
CA ARG A 339 -2.21 -3.81 27.52
C ARG A 339 -2.96 -2.50 27.72
N SER A 340 -3.37 -2.19 28.95
CA SER A 340 -4.17 -0.99 29.23
C SER A 340 -3.47 0.30 28.81
N ARG A 341 -2.17 0.43 29.08
CA ARG A 341 -1.38 1.60 28.69
C ARG A 341 -1.29 1.75 27.17
N LEU A 342 -1.03 0.64 26.48
CA LEU A 342 -0.90 0.62 25.03
C LEU A 342 -2.22 0.89 24.30
N GLU A 343 -3.34 0.39 24.82
CA GLU A 343 -4.67 0.69 24.28
C GLU A 343 -5.06 2.14 24.53
N GLN A 344 -4.76 2.68 25.72
CA GLN A 344 -4.97 4.09 26.04
C GLN A 344 -4.17 4.99 25.09
N ALA A 345 -2.87 4.75 24.92
CA ALA A 345 -2.02 5.53 24.03
C ALA A 345 -2.53 5.48 22.58
N SER A 346 -2.93 4.29 22.09
CA SER A 346 -3.53 4.16 20.76
C SER A 346 -4.88 4.87 20.64
N ALA A 347 -5.68 4.96 21.71
CA ALA A 347 -6.94 5.69 21.72
C ALA A 347 -6.71 7.21 21.71
N GLU A 348 -5.77 7.70 22.50
CA GLU A 348 -5.37 9.11 22.53
C GLU A 348 -4.84 9.57 21.17
N GLU A 349 -4.03 8.74 20.49
CA GLU A 349 -3.55 9.05 19.12
C GLU A 349 -4.66 9.14 18.07
N ARG A 350 -5.81 8.50 18.29
CA ARG A 350 -6.96 8.58 17.36
C ARG A 350 -7.83 9.81 17.59
N THR A 351 -7.82 10.35 18.80
CA THR A 351 -8.72 11.43 19.22
C THR A 351 -8.01 12.77 19.37
N PHE A 352 -6.67 12.77 19.38
CA PHE A 352 -5.90 14.00 19.40
C PHE A 352 -6.31 14.89 18.21
N SER A 353 -6.39 16.19 18.44
CA SER A 353 -6.66 17.17 17.39
C SER A 353 -5.50 18.16 17.47
N GLY A 354 -4.75 18.32 16.38
CA GLY A 354 -3.45 19.01 16.36
C GLY A 354 -3.47 20.49 16.69
N ALA A 355 -4.60 21.05 17.13
CA ALA A 355 -4.83 22.48 17.35
C ALA A 355 -3.87 23.16 18.35
N SER A 356 -3.00 22.43 19.06
CA SER A 356 -2.09 22.98 20.07
C SER A 356 -0.61 22.97 19.71
N ALA A 357 -0.18 22.38 18.59
CA ALA A 357 1.25 22.16 18.33
C ALA A 357 1.98 23.30 17.59
N ASN A 358 1.28 24.30 17.04
CA ASN A 358 1.90 25.40 16.28
C ASN A 358 2.20 26.68 17.07
N SER A 359 2.11 26.65 18.41
CA SER A 359 2.37 27.84 19.24
C SER A 359 3.83 28.02 19.69
N ASP A 360 4.76 27.12 19.32
CA ASP A 360 6.13 27.15 19.85
C ASP A 360 7.23 27.19 18.78
N SER A 361 7.01 27.97 17.71
CA SER A 361 8.09 28.48 16.85
C SER A 361 8.59 29.83 17.34
N SER A 362 8.91 29.94 18.63
CA SER A 362 9.79 31.01 19.08
C SER A 362 11.21 30.68 18.60
N VAL A 363 11.54 31.22 17.43
CA VAL A 363 12.91 31.33 16.92
C VAL A 363 13.72 32.06 18.00
N ARG A 364 14.42 31.30 18.84
CA ARG A 364 15.55 31.81 19.61
C ARG A 364 16.62 32.18 18.61
N THR A 365 16.70 33.46 18.31
CA THR A 365 17.89 34.09 17.72
C THR A 365 19.05 33.84 18.68
N GLU A 366 20.04 33.07 18.24
CA GLU A 366 21.28 32.91 18.97
C GLU A 366 22.01 34.27 19.06
N PRO A 367 22.62 34.61 20.21
CA PRO A 367 23.45 35.79 20.32
C PRO A 367 24.77 35.56 19.57
N GLY A 368 25.06 36.45 18.63
CA GLY A 368 26.31 36.43 17.86
C GLY A 368 27.54 36.45 18.76
N VAL A 369 28.47 35.55 18.49
CA VAL A 369 29.83 35.56 19.06
C VAL A 369 30.83 35.18 17.98
N GLY A 370 31.74 36.12 17.70
CA GLY A 370 33.13 35.82 17.36
C GLY A 370 33.49 35.71 15.88
N SER A 371 33.87 36.82 15.26
CA SER A 371 34.72 36.80 14.07
C SER A 371 36.05 36.12 14.41
N VAL A 372 36.35 34.98 13.79
CA VAL A 372 37.69 34.38 13.81
C VAL A 372 38.42 34.88 12.57
N GLY A 373 39.55 35.54 12.82
CA GLY A 373 40.39 36.17 11.81
C GLY A 373 40.99 35.19 10.81
N THR A 374 41.15 35.70 9.60
CA THR A 374 41.97 35.18 8.52
C THR A 374 43.43 34.99 8.98
N PRO A 375 44.07 33.83 8.74
CA PRO A 375 45.51 33.73 8.85
C PRO A 375 46.17 34.29 7.59
N ASP A 376 47.05 35.24 7.84
CA ASP A 376 47.94 35.92 6.90
C ASP A 376 49.01 34.94 6.38
N LEU A 377 49.18 34.93 5.06
CA LEU A 377 50.22 34.18 4.36
C LEU A 377 51.42 35.10 4.18
N SER A 378 52.45 34.94 5.00
CA SER A 378 53.78 35.43 4.68
C SER A 378 54.87 34.42 5.06
N THR A 379 55.66 34.15 4.03
CA THR A 379 56.98 33.54 3.95
C THR A 379 57.92 33.90 5.11
N GLU A 380 58.74 32.95 5.57
CA GLU A 380 60.20 33.03 5.41
C GLU A 380 60.96 31.79 5.93
N THR A 381 62.10 31.61 5.29
CA THR A 381 63.19 30.62 5.37
C THR A 381 63.82 30.41 6.76
N GLY A 382 64.30 29.19 6.98
CA GLY A 382 65.21 28.79 8.07
C GLY A 382 65.42 27.29 8.09
#